data_AF-A0A7C0XYZ9-F1
#
_entry.id   AF-A0A7C0XYZ9-F1
#
_cell.length_a   1.000
_cell.length_b   1.000
_cell.length_c   1.000
_cell.angle_alpha   90.00
_cell.angle_beta   90.00
_cell.angle_gamma   90.00
#
_symmetry.space_group_name_H-M   'P 1'
#
loop_
_entity.id
_entity.type
_entity.pdbx_description
1 polymer ?
#
loop_
_entity_poly.entity_id
_entity_poly.type
_entity_poly.pdbx_seq_one_letter_code
_entity_poly.pdbx_strand_id
1 'polypeptide(L)'
;MSVRVRGIYATALTELFLSSGFKIANPTEVILRRFGMGDTQVSEAADVTVKNLEDDPSTLLVIGFPESVRRVLEVLTNNVPDLVIRVSPIGLYAVFKGKVKGLINNECVV
;
A
#
# COMPACT_ATOMS: atom_id res chain seq x y z
N MET A 1 10.83 -1.68 -9.12
CA MET A 1 10.00 -1.89 -7.91
C MET A 1 8.70 -2.54 -8.33
N SER A 2 8.13 -3.35 -7.44
CA SER A 2 6.91 -4.10 -7.67
C SER A 2 5.78 -3.61 -6.75
N VAL A 3 4.58 -3.43 -7.30
CA VAL A 3 3.39 -3.05 -6.54
C VAL A 3 2.36 -4.17 -6.59
N ARG A 4 1.88 -4.58 -5.42
CA ARG A 4 0.73 -5.46 -5.31
C ARG A 4 -0.52 -4.61 -5.18
N VAL A 5 -1.50 -4.84 -6.03
CA VAL A 5 -2.78 -4.13 -5.99
C VAL A 5 -3.89 -5.09 -5.58
N ARG A 6 -4.73 -4.70 -4.62
CA ARG A 6 -5.89 -5.46 -4.16
C ARG A 6 -7.11 -4.56 -4.02
N GLY A 7 -8.29 -5.16 -4.06
CA GLY A 7 -9.53 -4.45 -3.81
C GLY A 7 -10.30 -4.04 -5.05
N ILE A 8 -11.35 -3.25 -4.85
CA ILE A 8 -12.33 -2.93 -5.90
C ILE A 8 -11.75 -2.07 -7.03
N TYR A 9 -10.71 -1.29 -6.75
CA TYR A 9 -10.02 -0.45 -7.73
C TYR A 9 -8.83 -1.13 -8.43
N ALA A 10 -8.64 -2.44 -8.21
CA ALA A 10 -7.44 -3.13 -8.67
C ALA A 10 -7.17 -2.96 -10.17
N THR A 11 -8.22 -2.94 -10.98
CA THR A 11 -8.11 -2.74 -12.43
C THR A 11 -7.51 -1.38 -12.79
N ALA A 12 -8.12 -0.29 -12.32
CA ALA A 12 -7.73 1.07 -12.66
C ALA A 12 -6.35 1.41 -12.10
N LEU A 13 -6.09 1.02 -10.85
CA LEU A 13 -4.78 1.20 -10.22
C LEU A 13 -3.68 0.40 -10.92
N THR A 14 -3.99 -0.81 -11.41
CA THR A 14 -3.02 -1.59 -12.18
C THR A 14 -2.63 -0.88 -13.48
N GLU A 15 -3.62 -0.35 -14.22
CA GLU A 15 -3.35 0.42 -15.44
C GLU A 15 -2.47 1.63 -15.16
N LEU A 16 -2.82 2.42 -14.14
CA LEU A 16 -2.06 3.60 -13.72
C LEU A 16 -0.62 3.28 -13.33
N PHE A 17 -0.41 2.18 -12.59
CA PHE A 17 0.93 1.79 -12.17
C PHE A 17 1.76 1.21 -13.33
N LEU A 18 1.15 0.49 -14.27
CA LEU A 18 1.85 0.03 -15.47
C LEU A 18 2.29 1.21 -16.34
N SER A 19 1.41 2.17 -16.59
CA SER A 19 1.73 3.37 -17.38
C SER A 19 2.82 4.23 -16.71
N SER A 20 2.93 4.13 -15.38
CA SER A 20 3.98 4.78 -14.58
C SER A 20 5.27 3.95 -14.41
N GLY A 21 5.39 2.80 -15.10
CA GLY A 21 6.61 1.99 -15.13
C GLY A 21 6.82 1.05 -13.94
N PHE A 22 5.78 0.73 -13.18
CA PHE A 22 5.84 -0.27 -12.11
C PHE A 22 5.66 -1.69 -12.66
N LYS A 23 6.24 -2.66 -11.95
CA LYS A 23 5.87 -4.07 -12.11
C LYS A 23 4.70 -4.42 -11.21
N ILE A 24 3.82 -5.33 -11.64
CA ILE A 24 2.68 -5.77 -10.82
C ILE A 24 3.05 -7.08 -10.10
N ALA A 25 3.08 -7.05 -8.77
CA ALA A 25 3.35 -8.21 -7.93
C ALA A 25 2.06 -9.00 -7.66
N ASN A 26 2.13 -10.32 -7.85
CA ASN A 26 1.05 -11.27 -7.65
C ASN A 26 -0.30 -10.81 -8.25
N PRO A 27 -0.34 -10.49 -9.55
CA PRO A 27 -1.58 -10.18 -10.25
C PRO A 27 -2.52 -11.38 -10.21
N THR A 28 -3.82 -11.12 -10.15
CA THR A 28 -4.84 -12.17 -10.33
C THR A 28 -4.92 -12.58 -11.80
N GLU A 29 -5.47 -13.76 -12.11
CA GLU A 29 -5.70 -14.17 -13.50
C GLU A 29 -6.51 -13.15 -14.30
N VAL A 30 -7.50 -12.52 -13.66
CA VAL A 30 -8.32 -11.47 -14.29
C VAL A 30 -7.46 -10.30 -14.74
N ILE A 31 -6.51 -9.87 -13.91
CA ILE A 31 -5.57 -8.79 -14.23
C ILE A 31 -4.61 -9.22 -15.33
N LEU A 32 -4.03 -10.43 -15.24
CA LEU A 32 -3.12 -10.96 -16.26
C LEU A 32 -3.78 -10.96 -17.65
N ARG A 33 -5.00 -11.50 -17.75
CA ARG A 33 -5.76 -11.57 -19.01
C ARG A 33 -6.11 -10.18 -19.53
N ARG A 34 -6.58 -9.28 -18.66
CA ARG A 34 -6.99 -7.93 -19.06
C ARG A 34 -5.85 -7.11 -19.65
N PHE A 35 -4.64 -7.26 -19.12
CA PHE A 35 -3.46 -6.50 -19.56
C PHE A 35 -2.49 -7.31 -20.43
N GLY A 36 -2.90 -8.51 -20.89
CA GLY A 36 -2.09 -9.34 -21.79
C GLY A 36 -0.73 -9.74 -21.23
N MET A 37 -0.60 -9.88 -19.91
CA MET A 37 0.69 -10.10 -19.22
C MET A 37 1.26 -11.53 -19.35
N GLY A 38 0.67 -12.37 -20.20
CA GLY A 38 0.98 -13.80 -20.27
C GLY A 38 0.57 -14.58 -19.02
N ASP A 39 0.66 -15.90 -19.07
CA ASP A 39 0.30 -16.79 -17.95
C ASP A 39 1.42 -16.94 -16.91
N THR A 40 2.55 -16.26 -17.09
CA THR A 40 3.65 -16.32 -16.15
C THR A 40 3.32 -15.44 -14.95
N GLN A 41 2.71 -16.03 -13.93
CA GLN A 41 2.63 -15.43 -12.60
C GLN A 41 4.05 -15.26 -12.06
N VAL A 42 4.66 -14.11 -12.33
CA VAL A 42 5.89 -13.74 -11.64
C VAL A 42 5.48 -13.47 -10.19
N SER A 43 5.67 -14.47 -9.33
CA SER A 43 5.51 -14.34 -7.89
C SER A 43 6.68 -13.56 -7.31
N GLU A 44 6.79 -12.29 -7.72
CA GLU A 44 7.72 -11.32 -7.14
C GLU A 44 7.19 -10.91 -5.76
N ALA A 45 8.08 -10.80 -4.77
CA ALA A 45 7.77 -10.13 -3.52
C ALA A 45 7.37 -8.68 -3.82
N ALA A 46 6.31 -8.21 -3.18
CA ALA A 46 5.81 -6.86 -3.38
C ALA A 46 6.62 -5.87 -2.52
N ASP A 47 7.17 -4.82 -3.14
CA ASP A 47 7.82 -3.75 -2.39
C ASP A 47 6.80 -2.85 -1.66
N VAL A 48 5.59 -2.77 -2.22
CA VAL A 48 4.46 -1.99 -1.71
C VAL A 48 3.14 -2.65 -2.09
N THR A 49 2.18 -2.61 -1.17
CA THR A 49 0.80 -3.05 -1.39
C THR A 49 -0.13 -1.86 -1.34
N VAL A 50 -1.01 -1.75 -2.32
CA VAL A 50 -2.10 -0.76 -2.39
C VAL A 50 -3.42 -1.50 -2.38
N LYS A 51 -4.30 -1.15 -1.43
CA LYS A 51 -5.65 -1.73 -1.34
C LYS A 51 -6.66 -0.75 -0.77
N ASN A 52 -7.95 -0.95 -1.03
CA ASN A 52 -8.98 -0.23 -0.26
C ASN A 52 -9.07 -0.77 1.17
N LEU A 53 -9.56 0.06 2.10
CA LEU A 53 -10.00 -0.40 3.41
C LEU A 53 -11.34 -1.14 3.27
N GLU A 54 -11.58 -2.12 4.14
CA GLU A 54 -12.83 -2.90 4.12
C GLU A 54 -14.01 -2.06 4.62
N ASP A 55 -13.81 -1.32 5.73
CA ASP A 55 -14.86 -0.49 6.34
C ASP A 55 -15.08 0.86 5.63
N ASP A 56 -14.08 1.33 4.87
CA ASP A 56 -14.18 2.54 4.04
C ASP A 56 -13.54 2.28 2.67
N PRO A 57 -14.32 1.77 1.71
CA PRO A 57 -13.80 1.44 0.39
C PRO A 57 -13.22 2.63 -0.37
N SER A 58 -13.58 3.88 -0.02
CA SER A 58 -13.07 5.09 -0.67
C SER A 58 -11.62 5.41 -0.25
N THR A 59 -11.16 4.84 0.86
CA THR A 59 -9.81 5.07 1.38
C THR A 59 -8.84 4.01 0.86
N LEU A 60 -7.75 4.46 0.24
CA LEU A 60 -6.62 3.60 -0.15
C LEU A 60 -5.60 3.51 0.98
N LEU A 61 -5.25 2.28 1.35
CA LEU A 61 -4.15 1.93 2.22
C LEU A 61 -2.93 1.56 1.38
N VAL A 62 -1.85 2.33 1.55
CA VAL A 62 -0.55 2.11 0.89
C VAL A 62 0.47 1.72 1.96
N ILE A 63 0.98 0.50 1.89
CA ILE A 63 1.92 -0.05 2.89
C ILE A 63 3.07 -0.76 2.18
N GLY A 64 4.30 -0.45 2.57
CA GLY A 64 5.50 -1.06 2.02
C GLY A 64 6.78 -0.40 2.51
N PHE A 65 7.88 -0.61 1.77
CA PHE A 65 9.12 0.11 2.04
C PHE A 65 8.95 1.63 1.83
N PRO A 66 9.60 2.48 2.63
CA PRO A 66 9.39 3.93 2.59
C PRO A 66 9.54 4.57 1.20
N GLU A 67 10.57 4.20 0.45
CA GLU A 67 10.80 4.72 -0.91
C GLU A 67 9.72 4.24 -1.89
N SER A 68 9.25 3.00 -1.74
CA SER A 68 8.18 2.44 -2.56
C SER A 68 6.84 3.10 -2.29
N VAL A 69 6.53 3.40 -1.03
CA VAL A 69 5.34 4.17 -0.65
C VAL A 69 5.42 5.58 -1.23
N ARG A 70 6.57 6.27 -1.12
CA ARG A 70 6.73 7.62 -1.66
C ARG A 70 6.45 7.67 -3.16
N ARG A 71 7.03 6.74 -3.92
CA ARG A 71 6.84 6.69 -5.38
C ARG A 71 5.40 6.35 -5.79
N VAL A 72 4.70 5.50 -5.04
CA VAL A 72 3.26 5.27 -5.24
C VAL A 72 2.46 6.55 -4.96
N LEU A 73 2.76 7.26 -3.87
CA LEU A 73 2.08 8.51 -3.53
C LEU A 73 2.30 9.60 -4.59
N GLU A 74 3.51 9.72 -5.14
CA GLU A 74 3.79 10.64 -6.25
C GLU A 74 2.89 10.36 -7.46
N VAL A 75 2.77 9.09 -7.85
CA VAL A 75 1.93 8.68 -8.99
C VAL A 75 0.45 8.94 -8.71
N LEU A 76 -0.03 8.63 -7.52
CA LEU A 76 -1.42 8.89 -7.14
C LEU A 76 -1.71 10.40 -7.13
N THR A 77 -0.84 11.20 -6.52
CA THR A 77 -1.02 12.66 -6.40
C THR A 77 -0.99 13.36 -7.76
N ASN A 78 -0.19 12.86 -8.71
CA ASN A 78 -0.10 13.44 -10.04
C ASN A 78 -1.28 13.08 -10.96
N ASN A 79 -2.02 12.00 -10.67
CA ASN A 79 -3.04 11.46 -11.57
C ASN A 79 -4.46 11.45 -11.00
N VAL A 80 -4.62 11.57 -9.68
CA VAL A 80 -5.93 11.58 -9.01
C VAL A 80 -6.12 12.95 -8.37
N PRO A 81 -7.10 13.75 -8.82
CA PRO A 81 -7.36 15.07 -8.25
C PRO A 81 -7.88 14.95 -6.80
N ASP A 82 -7.66 16.00 -6.03
CA ASP A 82 -8.27 16.21 -4.70
C ASP A 82 -8.04 15.08 -3.68
N LEU A 83 -6.85 14.47 -3.69
CA LEU A 83 -6.46 13.46 -2.72
C LEU A 83 -6.16 14.06 -1.33
N VAL A 84 -6.75 13.46 -0.30
CA VAL A 84 -6.38 13.69 1.10
C VAL A 84 -5.41 12.60 1.54
N ILE A 85 -4.18 12.98 1.88
CA ILE A 85 -3.11 12.04 2.24
C ILE A 85 -2.85 12.10 3.74
N ARG A 86 -2.90 10.93 4.39
CA ARG A 86 -2.49 10.76 5.79
C ARG A 86 -1.37 9.73 5.89
N VAL A 87 -0.20 10.18 6.32
CA VAL A 87 0.96 9.30 6.54
C VAL A 87 1.10 9.03 8.04
N SER A 88 1.21 7.77 8.43
CA SER A 88 1.54 7.41 9.81
C SER A 88 2.96 7.88 10.12
N PRO A 89 3.19 8.62 11.24
CA PRO A 89 4.54 8.97 11.67
C PRO A 89 5.34 7.75 12.16
N ILE A 90 4.63 6.64 12.37
CA ILE A 90 5.15 5.39 12.87
C ILE A 90 5.16 4.36 11.74
N GLY A 91 6.33 3.74 11.53
CA GLY A 91 6.49 2.65 10.57
C GLY A 91 5.72 1.40 10.97
N LEU A 92 5.38 0.57 9.97
CA LEU A 92 4.77 -0.73 10.21
C LEU A 92 5.71 -1.59 11.05
N TYR A 93 5.17 -2.26 12.07
CA TYR A 93 5.93 -3.09 13.03
C TYR A 93 7.03 -2.34 13.80
N ALA A 94 6.95 -1.01 13.89
CA ALA A 94 7.88 -0.25 14.72
C ALA A 94 7.78 -0.68 16.19
N VAL A 95 8.93 -0.90 16.80
CA VAL A 95 9.06 -1.21 18.22
C VAL A 95 9.45 0.06 18.96
N PHE A 96 8.72 0.37 20.03
CA PHE A 96 8.97 1.53 20.88
C PHE A 96 9.49 1.10 22.24
N LYS A 97 10.50 1.83 22.73
CA LYS A 97 10.92 1.71 24.12
C LYS A 97 10.07 2.63 24.98
N GLY A 98 9.11 2.06 25.71
CA GLY A 98 8.39 2.78 26.76
C GLY A 98 9.26 3.02 27.99
N LYS A 99 9.04 4.13 28.71
CA LYS A 99 9.61 4.37 30.04
C LYS A 99 8.46 4.58 31.01
N VAL A 100 8.29 3.67 31.98
CA VAL A 100 7.30 3.81 33.04
C VAL A 100 7.55 5.11 33.81
N LYS A 101 6.55 6.00 33.83
CA LYS A 101 6.58 7.30 34.53
C LYS A 101 5.91 7.25 35.90
N GLY A 102 5.08 6.23 36.16
CA GLY A 102 4.39 6.07 37.44
C GLY A 102 3.49 4.83 37.48
N LEU A 103 2.83 4.64 38.62
CA LEU A 103 1.88 3.56 38.88
C LEU A 103 0.58 4.16 39.42
N ILE A 104 -0.56 3.90 38.79
CA ILE A 104 -1.88 4.35 39.25
C ILE A 104 -2.80 3.13 39.28
N ASN A 105 -3.47 2.88 40.42
CA ASN A 105 -4.36 1.72 40.60
C ASN A 105 -3.73 0.38 40.16
N ASN A 106 -2.43 0.20 40.42
CA ASN A 106 -1.65 -0.97 40.02
C ASN A 106 -1.45 -1.15 38.49
N GLU A 107 -1.69 -0.10 37.70
CA GLU A 107 -1.36 -0.03 36.27
C GLU A 107 -0.16 0.88 36.02
N CYS A 108 0.75 0.43 35.16
CA CYS A 108 1.92 1.22 34.75
C CYS A 108 1.50 2.33 33.80
N VAL A 109 1.84 3.57 34.12
CA VAL A 109 1.73 4.70 33.22
C VAL A 109 3.03 4.82 32.44
N VAL A 110 2.97 4.71 31.11
CA VAL A 110 4.12 4.67 30.19
C VAL A 110 4.25 5.95 29.38
#